data_AF-A0A6Q2XG91-F1
#
_entry.id   AF-A0A6Q2XG91-F1
#
_cell.length_a   1.000
_cell.length_b   1.000
_cell.length_c   1.000
_cell.angle_alpha   90.00
_cell.angle_beta   90.00
_cell.angle_gamma   90.00
#
_symmetry.space_group_name_H-M   'P 1'
#
loop_
_entity.id
_entity.type
_entity.pdbx_description
1 polymer ?
#
loop_
_entity_poly.entity_id
_entity_poly.type
_entity_poly.pdbx_seq_one_letter_code
_entity_poly.pdbx_strand_id
1 'polypeptide(L)'
;MTSDSDKNAYPEPPRQTPVVDKQTALPNPALILTKLFYYSVDLPVTTFKELVDGIQSGNKQKYYHQKFRRVPDLTECTEGDYLCYYEAEMQWRRDYKVDQEIVKVVQERLRACQQREGASYQPDLYMILKIFLKSKCLNLSNTNHINFLFK
;
A
#
# COMPACT_ATOMS: atom_id res chain seq x y z
N MET A 1 6.38 -9.36 -4.77
CA MET A 1 5.37 -8.46 -4.15
C MET A 1 4.40 -9.31 -3.35
N THR A 2 3.93 -8.76 -2.23
CA THR A 2 2.95 -9.37 -1.32
C THR A 2 1.57 -9.51 -1.97
N SER A 3 0.71 -10.28 -1.28
CA SER A 3 -0.61 -10.77 -1.72
C SER A 3 -1.50 -9.74 -2.40
N ASP A 4 -2.37 -10.20 -3.31
CA ASP A 4 -3.33 -9.39 -4.05
C ASP A 4 -4.22 -8.48 -3.19
N SER A 5 -4.43 -8.82 -1.91
CA SER A 5 -5.17 -8.00 -0.94
C SER A 5 -4.57 -6.61 -0.74
N ASP A 6 -3.24 -6.48 -0.80
CA ASP A 6 -2.55 -5.20 -0.56
C ASP A 6 -2.74 -4.22 -1.72
N LYS A 7 -3.07 -4.72 -2.92
CA LYS A 7 -3.25 -3.89 -4.13
C LYS A 7 -4.44 -2.93 -4.02
N ASN A 8 -5.46 -3.29 -3.25
CA ASN A 8 -6.59 -2.40 -2.97
C ASN A 8 -6.20 -1.29 -1.98
N ALA A 9 -5.31 -1.59 -1.03
CA ALA A 9 -4.79 -0.63 -0.07
C ALA A 9 -3.67 0.25 -0.66
N TYR A 10 -2.96 -0.21 -1.70
CA TYR A 10 -1.92 0.56 -2.38
C TYR A 10 -2.11 0.48 -3.89
N PRO A 11 -2.99 1.33 -4.46
CA PRO A 11 -3.21 1.32 -5.89
C PRO A 11 -1.98 1.86 -6.64
N GLU A 12 -1.53 1.11 -7.63
CA GLU A 12 -0.53 1.56 -8.61
C GLU A 12 -1.19 1.65 -9.99
N PRO A 13 -1.04 2.76 -10.72
CA PRO A 13 -1.46 2.80 -12.11
C PRO A 13 -0.60 1.82 -12.93
N PRO A 14 -1.13 1.26 -14.03
CA PRO A 14 -0.33 0.41 -14.90
C PRO A 14 0.89 1.19 -15.40
N ARG A 15 2.06 0.57 -15.31
CA ARG A 15 3.31 1.17 -15.79
C ARG A 15 3.24 1.35 -17.30
N GLN A 16 3.28 2.59 -17.76
CA GLN A 16 3.44 2.93 -19.17
C GLN A 16 4.90 3.28 -19.40
N THR A 17 5.68 2.35 -19.92
CA THR A 17 7.03 2.64 -20.40
C THR A 17 6.93 2.99 -21.88
N PRO A 18 7.52 4.13 -22.33
CA PRO A 18 7.58 4.42 -23.76
C PRO A 18 8.32 3.28 -24.48
N VAL A 19 7.89 2.99 -25.71
CA VAL A 19 8.63 2.06 -26.57
C VAL A 19 10.02 2.64 -26.80
N VAL A 20 11.05 1.85 -26.53
CA VAL A 20 12.44 2.27 -26.74
C VAL A 20 12.72 2.25 -28.25
N ASP A 21 12.50 3.39 -28.90
CA ASP A 21 12.79 3.57 -30.33
C ASP A 21 14.30 3.66 -30.55
N LYS A 22 14.87 2.66 -31.23
CA LYS A 22 16.30 2.62 -31.58
C LYS A 22 16.57 3.54 -32.76
N GLN A 23 16.72 4.83 -32.50
CA GLN A 23 16.94 5.84 -33.55
C GLN A 23 18.36 5.79 -34.15
N THR A 24 19.31 5.07 -33.52
CA THR A 24 20.71 4.96 -33.95
C THR A 24 21.18 3.51 -34.01
N ALA A 25 22.03 3.18 -34.98
CA ALA A 25 22.64 1.84 -35.14
C ALA A 25 23.70 1.50 -34.06
N LEU A 26 24.13 2.48 -33.26
CA LEU A 26 25.03 2.25 -32.13
C LEU A 26 24.24 1.72 -30.91
N PRO A 27 24.73 0.68 -30.22
CA PRO A 27 24.07 0.17 -29.02
C PRO A 27 24.15 1.19 -27.88
N ASN A 28 23.00 1.57 -27.31
CA ASN A 28 22.94 2.44 -26.14
C ASN A 28 23.62 1.75 -24.93
N PRO A 29 24.63 2.36 -24.27
CA PRO A 29 25.35 1.75 -23.15
C PRO A 29 24.44 1.41 -21.96
N ALA A 30 23.30 2.09 -21.80
CA ALA A 30 22.32 1.77 -20.75
C ALA A 30 21.70 0.38 -20.92
N LEU A 31 21.50 -0.10 -22.16
CA LEU A 31 20.97 -1.44 -22.42
C LEU A 31 21.98 -2.56 -22.13
N ILE A 32 23.27 -2.25 -22.25
CA ILE A 32 24.35 -3.20 -21.92
C ILE A 32 24.48 -3.31 -20.39
N LEU A 33 24.47 -2.18 -19.68
CA LEU A 33 24.56 -2.14 -18.22
C LEU A 33 23.38 -2.83 -17.55
N THR A 34 22.15 -2.60 -18.03
CA THR A 34 20.95 -3.28 -17.49
C THR A 34 21.01 -4.79 -17.66
N LYS A 35 21.45 -5.28 -18.83
CA LYS A 35 21.66 -6.71 -19.05
C LYS A 35 22.76 -7.28 -18.15
N LEU A 36 23.87 -6.56 -18.00
CA LEU A 36 24.96 -6.98 -17.12
C LEU A 36 24.48 -7.10 -15.67
N PHE A 37 23.73 -6.11 -15.17
CA PHE A 37 23.15 -6.13 -13.83
C PHE A 37 22.20 -7.32 -13.63
N TYR A 38 21.33 -7.59 -14.62
CA TYR A 38 20.43 -8.73 -14.58
C TYR A 38 21.17 -10.07 -14.43
N TYR A 39 22.20 -10.31 -15.23
CA TYR A 39 22.95 -11.57 -15.18
C TYR A 39 23.89 -11.69 -13.98
N SER A 40 24.46 -10.57 -13.51
CA SER A 40 25.45 -10.58 -12.43
C SER A 40 24.83 -10.53 -11.03
N VAL A 41 23.70 -9.84 -10.86
CA VAL A 41 23.10 -9.58 -9.54
C VAL A 41 21.71 -10.20 -9.43
N ASP A 42 20.77 -9.87 -10.31
CA ASP A 42 19.38 -10.30 -10.15
C ASP A 42 19.22 -11.83 -10.26
N LEU A 43 19.87 -12.46 -11.23
CA LEU A 43 19.77 -13.89 -11.47
C LEU A 43 20.30 -14.75 -10.29
N PRO A 44 21.51 -14.50 -9.74
CA PRO A 44 21.93 -15.24 -8.55
C PRO A 44 21.05 -14.92 -7.34
N VAL A 45 20.64 -13.66 -7.11
CA VAL A 45 19.81 -13.30 -5.96
C VAL A 45 18.44 -13.99 -5.99
N THR A 46 17.83 -14.09 -7.17
CA THR A 46 16.53 -14.75 -7.33
C THR A 46 16.62 -16.27 -7.08
N THR A 47 17.66 -16.94 -7.57
CA THR A 47 17.85 -18.39 -7.29
C THR A 47 18.11 -18.66 -5.81
N PHE A 48 18.91 -17.82 -5.13
CA PHE A 48 19.08 -17.92 -3.67
C PHE A 48 17.77 -17.71 -2.91
N LYS A 49 16.96 -16.73 -3.29
CA LYS A 49 15.64 -16.49 -2.71
C LYS A 49 14.72 -17.71 -2.86
N GLU A 50 14.70 -18.33 -4.04
CA GLU A 50 13.89 -19.53 -4.30
C GLU A 50 14.31 -20.72 -3.44
N LEU A 51 15.62 -20.93 -3.23
CA LEU A 51 16.12 -21.98 -2.33
C LEU A 51 15.66 -21.75 -0.88
N VAL A 52 15.75 -20.52 -0.39
CA VAL A 52 15.31 -20.16 0.97
C VAL A 52 13.79 -20.30 1.11
N ASP A 53 13.03 -19.81 0.14
CA ASP A 53 11.57 -19.93 0.10
C ASP A 53 11.14 -21.42 0.05
N GLY A 54 11.91 -22.28 -0.65
CA GLY A 54 11.73 -23.73 -0.67
C GLY A 54 11.88 -24.37 0.72
N ILE A 55 12.93 -24.03 1.46
CA ILE A 55 13.15 -24.52 2.84
C ILE A 55 12.03 -24.02 3.77
N GLN A 56 11.65 -22.74 3.66
CA GLN A 56 10.59 -22.15 4.48
C GLN A 56 9.23 -22.77 4.19
N SER A 57 8.96 -23.15 2.93
CA SER A 57 7.70 -23.78 2.53
C SER A 57 7.44 -25.10 3.25
N GLY A 58 8.49 -25.84 3.62
CA GLY A 58 8.40 -27.11 4.35
C GLY A 58 7.89 -26.97 5.79
N ASN A 59 8.06 -25.81 6.43
CA ASN A 59 7.73 -25.58 7.84
C ASN A 59 7.00 -24.24 8.07
N LYS A 60 5.98 -23.93 7.25
CA LYS A 60 5.28 -22.65 7.32
C LYS A 60 4.41 -22.51 8.59
N GLN A 61 4.86 -21.67 9.52
CA GLN A 61 4.08 -21.28 10.69
C GLN A 61 2.88 -20.43 10.28
N LYS A 62 1.70 -20.73 10.82
CA LYS A 62 0.46 -19.99 10.56
C LYS A 62 0.29 -18.90 11.63
N TYR A 63 0.08 -17.67 11.20
CA TYR A 63 -0.28 -16.54 12.06
C TYR A 63 -1.66 -16.01 11.67
N TYR A 64 -2.45 -15.63 12.66
CA TYR A 64 -3.81 -15.10 12.47
C TYR A 64 -3.90 -13.67 13.00
N HIS A 65 -4.65 -12.84 12.29
CA HIS A 65 -4.94 -11.49 12.74
C HIS A 65 -5.99 -11.54 13.86
N GLN A 66 -5.68 -10.90 14.99
CA GLN A 66 -6.60 -10.81 16.11
C GLN A 66 -7.79 -9.92 15.75
N LYS A 67 -9.02 -10.40 16.02
CA LYS A 67 -10.26 -9.63 15.84
C LYS A 67 -10.86 -9.33 17.20
N PHE A 68 -10.90 -8.06 17.57
CA PHE A 68 -11.56 -7.59 18.78
C PHE A 68 -13.05 -7.35 18.52
N ARG A 69 -13.90 -7.75 19.46
CA ARG A 69 -15.32 -7.41 19.43
C ARG A 69 -15.50 -5.96 19.90
N ARG A 70 -16.56 -5.30 19.41
CA ARG A 70 -16.94 -3.96 19.88
C ARG A 70 -17.52 -4.06 21.30
N VAL A 71 -17.19 -3.08 22.13
CA VAL A 71 -17.65 -2.88 23.51
C VAL A 71 -18.51 -1.60 23.50
N PRO A 72 -19.51 -1.45 24.38
CA PRO A 72 -20.24 -0.18 24.53
C PRO A 72 -19.29 1.00 24.81
N ASP A 73 -19.69 2.18 24.33
CA ASP A 73 -18.93 3.41 24.51
C ASP A 73 -19.17 4.01 25.91
N LEU A 74 -18.32 4.97 26.30
CA LEU A 74 -18.38 5.63 27.61
C LEU A 74 -19.73 6.29 27.93
N THR A 75 -20.50 6.64 26.91
CA THR A 75 -21.81 7.30 27.04
C THR A 75 -22.91 6.37 27.56
N GLU A 76 -22.73 5.06 27.43
CA GLU A 76 -23.71 4.06 27.84
C GLU A 76 -23.41 3.49 29.23
N CYS A 77 -22.26 3.81 29.82
CA CYS A 77 -21.84 3.33 31.13
C CYS A 77 -22.54 4.09 32.27
N THR A 78 -23.00 3.34 33.28
CA THR A 78 -23.51 3.85 34.55
C THR A 78 -22.43 4.54 35.38
N GLU A 79 -22.82 5.54 36.16
CA GLU A 79 -21.90 6.25 37.06
C GLU A 79 -21.36 5.32 38.15
N GLY A 80 -20.03 5.20 38.23
CA GLY A 80 -19.35 4.38 39.24
C GLY A 80 -18.95 2.98 38.78
N ASP A 81 -19.31 2.55 37.57
CA ASP A 81 -18.89 1.26 37.01
C ASP A 81 -17.51 1.34 36.34
N TYR A 82 -16.46 1.19 37.14
CA TYR A 82 -15.06 1.25 36.69
C TYR A 82 -14.68 0.20 35.64
N LEU A 83 -15.33 -0.98 35.67
CA LEU A 83 -15.09 -2.02 34.66
C LEU A 83 -15.56 -1.59 33.27
N CYS A 84 -16.73 -0.96 33.19
CA CYS A 84 -17.27 -0.43 31.92
C CYS A 84 -16.35 0.65 31.36
N TYR A 85 -15.88 1.57 32.21
CA TYR A 85 -14.93 2.61 31.81
C TYR A 85 -13.62 2.04 31.29
N TYR A 86 -13.08 1.03 31.96
CA TYR A 86 -11.84 0.40 31.54
C TYR A 86 -11.96 -0.27 30.17
N GLU A 87 -13.04 -1.02 29.93
CA GLU A 87 -13.24 -1.70 28.64
C GLU A 87 -13.41 -0.71 27.48
N ALA A 88 -14.22 0.32 27.68
CA ALA A 88 -14.46 1.38 26.72
C ALA A 88 -13.19 2.20 26.43
N GLU A 89 -12.42 2.56 27.47
CA GLU A 89 -11.14 3.27 27.29
C GLU A 89 -10.13 2.42 26.50
N MET A 90 -10.06 1.10 26.78
CA MET A 90 -9.19 0.19 26.04
C MET A 90 -9.64 0.01 24.59
N GLN A 91 -10.95 0.06 24.30
CA GLN A 91 -11.48 0.07 22.93
C GLN A 91 -11.03 1.35 22.20
N TRP A 92 -11.22 2.52 22.82
CA TRP A 92 -10.83 3.81 22.24
C TRP A 92 -9.31 3.90 21.98
N ARG A 93 -8.48 3.46 22.93
CA ARG A 93 -7.01 3.43 22.77
C ARG A 93 -6.57 2.54 21.60
N ARG A 94 -7.30 1.45 21.31
CA ARG A 94 -7.02 0.60 20.13
C ARG A 94 -7.41 1.30 18.85
N ASP A 95 -8.62 1.85 18.78
CA ASP A 95 -9.11 2.57 17.60
C ASP A 95 -8.22 3.77 17.28
N TYR A 96 -7.77 4.52 18.29
CA TYR A 96 -6.83 5.62 18.11
C TYR A 96 -5.51 5.19 17.46
N LYS A 97 -4.96 4.03 17.85
CA LYS A 97 -3.76 3.47 17.20
C LYS A 97 -4.03 3.07 15.75
N VAL A 98 -5.20 2.49 15.48
CA VAL A 98 -5.60 2.14 14.11
C VAL A 98 -5.71 3.40 13.25
N ASP A 99 -6.30 4.48 13.76
CA ASP A 99 -6.41 5.75 13.05
C ASP A 99 -5.05 6.38 12.76
N GLN A 100 -4.09 6.27 13.67
CA GLN A 100 -2.71 6.70 13.42
C GLN A 100 -2.08 5.93 12.25
N GLU A 101 -2.30 4.61 12.16
CA GLU A 101 -1.82 3.82 11.03
C GLU A 101 -2.55 4.18 9.72
N ILE A 102 -3.86 4.46 9.78
CA ILE A 102 -4.62 4.92 8.60
C ILE A 102 -4.02 6.21 8.03
N VAL A 103 -3.70 7.18 8.89
CA VAL A 103 -3.07 8.44 8.44
C VAL A 103 -1.69 8.19 7.81
N LYS A 104 -0.88 7.28 8.38
CA LYS A 104 0.41 6.91 7.79
C LYS A 104 0.24 6.31 6.39
N VAL A 105 -0.71 5.40 6.20
CA VAL A 105 -1.01 4.81 4.88
C VAL A 105 -1.40 5.89 3.87
N VAL A 106 -2.25 6.84 4.28
CA VAL A 106 -2.64 7.98 3.41
C VAL A 106 -1.42 8.85 3.06
N GLN A 107 -0.53 9.09 4.01
CA GLN A 107 0.70 9.85 3.78
C GLN A 107 1.65 9.11 2.81
N GLU A 108 1.80 7.80 2.95
CA GLU A 108 2.60 6.99 2.01
C GLU A 108 2.04 7.03 0.60
N ARG A 109 0.71 6.95 0.44
CA ARG A 109 0.05 7.11 -0.87
C ARG A 109 0.32 8.48 -1.48
N LEU A 110 0.28 9.53 -0.68
CA LEU A 110 0.58 10.90 -1.14
C LEU A 110 2.02 11.01 -1.63
N ARG A 111 2.99 10.51 -0.85
CA ARG A 111 4.41 10.50 -1.23
C ARG A 111 4.65 9.67 -2.49
N ALA A 112 4.03 8.50 -2.60
CA ALA A 112 4.13 7.65 -3.78
C ALA A 112 3.58 8.34 -5.03
N CYS A 113 2.49 9.10 -4.91
CA CYS A 113 1.93 9.86 -6.02
C CYS A 113 2.83 11.04 -6.42
N GLN A 114 3.35 11.80 -5.44
CA GLN A 114 4.30 12.88 -5.69
C GLN A 114 5.57 12.38 -6.41
N GLN A 115 6.12 11.25 -5.97
CA GLN A 115 7.31 10.66 -6.60
C GLN A 115 7.07 10.21 -8.05
N ARG A 116 5.85 9.76 -8.37
CA ARG A 116 5.48 9.32 -9.73
C ARG A 116 5.22 10.47 -10.68
N GLU A 117 4.55 11.53 -10.21
CA GLU A 117 4.22 12.71 -11.03
C GLU A 117 5.42 13.65 -11.24
N GLY A 118 6.39 13.66 -10.31
CA GLY A 118 7.64 14.41 -10.47
C GLY A 118 7.40 15.92 -10.62
N ALA A 119 7.91 16.51 -11.70
CA ALA A 119 7.82 17.95 -11.96
C ALA A 119 6.41 18.43 -12.38
N SER A 120 5.54 17.52 -12.79
CA SER A 120 4.14 17.82 -13.15
C SER A 120 3.19 17.76 -11.95
N TYR A 121 3.72 17.57 -10.75
CA TYR A 121 2.96 17.54 -9.51
C TYR A 121 2.48 18.96 -9.15
N GLN A 122 1.21 19.24 -9.36
CA GLN A 122 0.58 20.49 -8.93
C GLN A 122 -0.06 20.28 -7.55
N PRO A 123 0.49 20.86 -6.46
CA PRO A 123 -0.07 20.72 -5.12
C PRO A 123 -1.30 21.62 -4.98
N ASP A 124 -2.40 21.24 -5.61
CA ASP A 124 -3.64 21.96 -5.39
C ASP A 124 -4.27 21.53 -4.06
N LEU A 125 -4.82 22.47 -3.28
CA LEU A 125 -5.47 22.20 -1.98
C LEU A 125 -6.59 21.16 -2.09
N TYR A 126 -7.28 21.11 -3.24
CA TYR A 126 -8.32 20.12 -3.54
C TYR A 126 -7.76 18.72 -3.82
N MET A 127 -6.47 18.57 -4.10
CA MET A 127 -5.83 17.31 -4.49
C MET A 127 -5.56 16.40 -3.28
N ILE A 128 -5.21 16.98 -2.12
CA ILE A 128 -5.10 16.26 -0.84
C ILE A 128 -6.47 15.68 -0.45
N LEU A 129 -7.55 16.44 -0.68
CA LEU A 129 -8.93 16.00 -0.48
C LEU A 129 -9.34 14.93 -1.52
N LYS A 130 -8.82 15.01 -2.77
CA LYS A 130 -9.03 14.00 -3.81
C LYS A 130 -8.28 12.69 -3.59
N ILE A 131 -7.21 12.66 -2.78
CA ILE A 131 -6.53 11.41 -2.39
C ILE A 131 -7.48 10.54 -1.53
N PHE A 132 -8.34 11.15 -0.72
CA PHE A 132 -9.46 10.46 -0.08
C PHE A 132 -10.51 9.96 -1.10
N LEU A 133 -10.71 10.70 -2.21
CA LEU A 133 -11.68 10.38 -3.27
C LEU A 133 -11.09 9.66 -4.49
N LYS A 134 -9.91 9.04 -4.39
CA LYS A 134 -9.31 8.15 -5.42
C LYS A 134 -9.12 8.74 -6.83
N SER A 135 -9.21 10.06 -7.01
CA SER A 135 -9.61 10.63 -8.31
C SER A 135 -8.52 11.28 -9.17
N LYS A 136 -7.27 11.42 -8.68
CA LYS A 136 -6.17 11.99 -9.48
C LYS A 136 -5.00 11.04 -9.76
N CYS A 137 -4.52 10.27 -8.77
CA CYS A 137 -3.40 9.34 -8.99
C CYS A 137 -3.81 8.08 -9.79
N LEU A 138 -5.11 7.75 -9.83
CA LEU A 138 -5.68 6.94 -10.91
C LEU A 138 -6.19 7.93 -11.95
N ASN A 139 -5.64 7.89 -13.17
CA ASN A 139 -6.39 8.32 -14.33
C ASN A 139 -7.75 7.61 -14.27
N LEU A 140 -8.83 8.36 -14.05
CA LEU A 140 -10.21 7.87 -14.20
C LEU A 140 -10.44 7.60 -15.69
N SER A 141 -9.92 6.48 -16.16
CA SER A 141 -10.57 5.69 -17.20
C SER A 141 -11.39 4.63 -16.44
N ASN A 142 -12.70 4.61 -16.66
CA ASN A 142 -13.74 3.85 -15.94
C ASN A 142 -14.26 4.45 -14.62
N THR A 143 -15.00 5.55 -14.77
CA THR A 143 -16.30 5.68 -14.08
C THR A 143 -17.14 4.43 -14.36
N ASN A 144 -17.15 3.44 -13.47
CA ASN A 144 -18.20 2.41 -13.32
C ASN A 144 -17.99 1.44 -12.14
N HIS A 145 -17.27 1.83 -11.07
CA HIS A 145 -17.16 0.98 -9.88
C HIS A 145 -17.00 1.78 -8.58
N ILE A 146 -17.88 2.76 -8.37
CA ILE A 146 -18.09 3.36 -7.04
C ILE A 146 -19.28 2.64 -6.41
N ASN A 147 -19.02 1.46 -5.88
CA ASN A 147 -19.89 0.75 -4.93
C ASN A 147 -19.01 -0.24 -4.16
N PHE A 148 -17.96 0.25 -3.50
CA PHE A 148 -17.16 -0.58 -2.59
C PHE A 148 -16.39 0.27 -1.58
N LEU A 149 -17.09 1.16 -0.89
CA LEU A 149 -16.67 1.67 0.42
C LEU A 149 -17.95 1.73 1.25
N PHE A 150 -18.03 0.89 2.29
CA PHE A 150 -19.21 0.50 3.09
C PHE A 150 -20.04 -0.69 2.56
N LYS A 151 -19.41 -1.86 2.46
CA LYS A 151 -20.03 -3.12 2.91
C LYS A 151 -18.96 -4.08 3.42
#